data_AF-A0A835WQP4-F1
#
_entry.id   AF-A0A835WQP4-F1
#
_cell.length_a   1.000
_cell.length_b   1.000
_cell.length_c   1.000
_cell.angle_alpha   90.00
_cell.angle_beta   90.00
_cell.angle_gamma   90.00
#
_symmetry.space_group_name_H-M   'P 1'
#
loop_
_entity.id
_entity.type
_entity.pdbx_description
1 polymer ?
#
loop_
_entity_poly.entity_id
_entity_poly.type
_entity_poly.pdbx_seq_one_letter_code
_entity_poly.pdbx_strand_id
1 'polypeptide(L)'
;MRTAGVPEGARRSEDNRRLLEIQNPALAAEGIWAHGTPRPEVGGLVISSLEAPELLKDDRMFQLVIFLTTHGPEGSVGLILNRPTGMVLGRKPGGLPLELGGPVPIQRVFQDNMVYCGGFTAQQVIHIMHGHRLQNCVQVVPGVYMAGEVAATEAVSGGRLPAADFKFFSGAITWAPGELEAQMDRGAWYTAACSRSLVLKSALQLPVPLWREVLQLMGGQYAAVAREGDEGDE
;
A
#
# COMPACT_ATOMS: atom_id res chain seq x y z
N MET A 1 -13.86 -16.23 16.43
CA MET A 1 -13.50 -15.11 15.52
C MET A 1 -14.64 -14.10 15.63
N ARG A 2 -14.48 -13.05 16.44
CA ARG A 2 -15.52 -12.02 16.59
C ARG A 2 -15.57 -11.24 15.28
N THR A 3 -16.71 -11.22 14.60
CA THR A 3 -16.99 -10.21 13.59
C THR A 3 -16.92 -8.87 14.28
N ALA A 4 -15.80 -8.15 14.14
CA ALA A 4 -15.74 -6.76 14.53
C ALA A 4 -16.88 -6.05 13.80
N GLY A 5 -17.79 -5.42 14.54
CA GLY A 5 -18.89 -4.66 13.95
C GLY A 5 -18.32 -3.57 13.04
N VAL A 6 -19.08 -3.19 12.01
CA VAL A 6 -18.73 -2.04 11.17
C VAL A 6 -18.60 -0.81 12.09
N PRO A 7 -17.46 -0.09 12.08
CA PRO A 7 -17.29 1.09 12.93
C PRO A 7 -18.37 2.13 12.66
N GLU A 8 -18.80 2.85 13.71
CA GLU A 8 -19.80 3.90 13.57
C GLU A 8 -19.31 4.99 12.61
N GLY A 9 -20.16 5.39 11.66
CA GLY A 9 -19.80 6.39 10.65
C GLY A 9 -18.84 5.89 9.56
N ALA A 10 -18.46 4.60 9.54
CA ALA A 10 -17.67 4.04 8.47
C ALA A 10 -18.41 4.13 7.12
N ARG A 11 -17.74 4.66 6.10
CA ARG A 11 -18.29 4.80 4.74
C ARG A 11 -17.36 4.17 3.72
N ARG A 12 -17.98 3.49 2.74
CA ARG A 12 -17.29 2.94 1.58
C ARG A 12 -17.43 3.92 0.42
N SER A 13 -16.36 4.08 -0.37
CA SER A 13 -16.42 4.84 -1.62
C SER A 13 -16.94 3.92 -2.74
N GLU A 14 -18.19 4.15 -3.17
CA GLU A 14 -18.77 3.41 -4.30
C GLU A 14 -18.06 3.73 -5.63
N ASP A 15 -17.51 4.94 -5.77
CA ASP A 15 -16.75 5.31 -6.97
C ASP A 15 -15.40 4.58 -7.05
N ASN A 16 -14.69 4.46 -5.93
CA ASN A 16 -13.48 3.64 -5.86
C ASN A 16 -13.79 2.17 -6.09
N ARG A 17 -14.93 1.68 -5.57
CA ARG A 17 -15.38 0.31 -5.80
C ARG A 17 -15.64 0.05 -7.28
N ARG A 18 -16.38 0.93 -7.97
CA ARG A 18 -16.63 0.81 -9.42
C ARG A 18 -15.34 0.78 -10.23
N LEU A 19 -14.38 1.63 -9.88
CA LEU A 19 -13.07 1.60 -10.54
C LEU A 19 -12.34 0.28 -10.29
N LEU A 20 -12.39 -0.24 -9.06
CA LEU A 20 -11.78 -1.53 -8.72
C LEU A 20 -12.46 -2.69 -9.47
N GLU A 21 -13.78 -2.67 -9.65
CA GLU A 21 -14.51 -3.67 -10.44
C GLU A 21 -14.03 -3.71 -11.90
N ILE A 22 -13.64 -2.57 -12.48
CA ILE A 22 -13.06 -2.49 -13.82
C ILE A 22 -11.61 -2.98 -13.85
N GLN A 23 -10.80 -2.57 -12.86
CA GLN A 23 -9.37 -2.86 -12.83
C GLN A 23 -9.04 -4.29 -12.39
N ASN A 24 -9.78 -4.82 -11.42
CA ASN A 24 -9.57 -6.14 -10.82
C ASN A 24 -10.89 -6.71 -10.24
N PRO A 25 -11.73 -7.34 -11.08
CA PRO A 25 -13.03 -7.86 -10.65
C PRO A 25 -12.94 -8.89 -9.51
N ALA A 26 -11.89 -9.71 -9.50
CA ALA A 26 -11.68 -10.73 -8.48
C ALA A 26 -11.43 -10.10 -7.10
N LEU A 27 -10.58 -9.07 -7.05
CA LEU A 27 -10.31 -8.33 -5.83
C LEU A 27 -11.52 -7.47 -5.39
N ALA A 28 -12.27 -6.93 -6.35
CA ALA A 28 -13.48 -6.15 -6.09
C ALA A 28 -14.62 -6.95 -5.45
N ALA A 29 -14.68 -8.26 -5.73
CA ALA A 29 -15.66 -9.17 -5.12
C ALA A 29 -15.41 -9.43 -3.62
N GLU A 30 -14.22 -9.08 -3.11
CA GLU A 30 -13.87 -9.22 -1.71
C GLU A 30 -14.42 -8.06 -0.86
N GLY A 31 -14.65 -8.33 0.43
CA GLY A 31 -15.03 -7.28 1.37
C GLY A 31 -13.91 -6.25 1.57
N ILE A 32 -14.24 -4.96 1.45
CA ILE A 32 -13.34 -3.85 1.78
C ILE A 32 -13.66 -3.29 3.16
N TRP A 33 -12.64 -3.18 4.01
CA TRP A 33 -12.76 -2.65 5.36
C TRP A 33 -11.40 -2.18 5.90
N ALA A 34 -11.47 -1.25 6.85
CA ALA A 34 -10.36 -0.87 7.72
C ALA A 34 -10.94 -0.54 9.10
N HIS A 35 -10.20 -0.80 10.17
CA HIS A 35 -10.59 -0.38 11.51
C HIS A 35 -9.36 0.05 12.30
N GLY A 36 -9.50 1.11 13.10
CA GLY A 36 -8.42 1.60 13.95
C GLY A 36 -7.91 0.53 14.90
N THR A 37 -6.61 0.51 15.11
CA THR A 37 -5.92 -0.33 16.10
C THR A 37 -5.14 0.56 17.07
N PRO A 38 -4.96 0.14 18.33
CA PRO A 38 -4.21 0.93 19.31
C PRO A 38 -2.70 0.84 19.11
N ARG A 39 -2.21 -0.13 18.34
CA ARG A 39 -0.79 -0.40 18.11
C ARG A 39 -0.55 -0.82 16.66
N PRO A 40 0.66 -0.59 16.12
CA PRO A 40 1.05 -1.08 14.82
C PRO A 40 1.20 -2.61 14.85
N GLU A 41 0.88 -3.24 13.72
CA GLU A 41 1.01 -4.69 13.56
C GLU A 41 1.45 -5.02 12.13
N VAL A 42 2.16 -6.14 11.96
CA VAL A 42 2.55 -6.63 10.63
C VAL A 42 1.29 -6.92 9.81
N GLY A 43 1.26 -6.39 8.59
CA GLY A 43 0.09 -6.44 7.70
C GLY A 43 -0.98 -5.39 8.00
N GLY A 44 -0.79 -4.55 9.02
CA GLY A 44 -1.59 -3.36 9.27
C GLY A 44 -1.15 -2.17 8.41
N LEU A 45 -1.91 -1.08 8.55
CA LEU A 45 -1.63 0.21 7.96
C LEU A 45 -1.13 1.19 9.02
N VAL A 46 -0.20 2.05 8.61
CA VAL A 46 0.20 3.28 9.27
C VAL A 46 -0.24 4.43 8.37
N ILE A 47 -1.06 5.33 8.91
CA ILE A 47 -1.69 6.42 8.17
C ILE A 47 -1.23 7.73 8.78
N SER A 48 -0.74 8.65 7.96
CA SER A 48 -0.33 9.97 8.46
C SER A 48 -1.51 10.73 9.04
N SER A 49 -1.32 11.39 10.18
CA SER A 49 -2.22 12.45 10.62
C SER A 49 -2.06 13.71 9.78
N LEU A 50 -2.92 14.71 9.98
CA LEU A 50 -2.79 16.01 9.30
C LEU A 50 -1.57 16.78 9.83
N GLU A 51 -1.20 16.56 11.08
CA GLU A 51 -0.08 17.19 11.77
C GLU A 51 1.26 16.50 11.47
N ALA A 52 1.26 15.33 10.82
CA ALA A 52 2.45 14.54 10.55
C ALA A 52 3.58 15.33 9.86
N PRO A 53 3.34 16.16 8.81
CA PRO A 53 4.39 16.98 8.21
C PRO A 53 5.11 17.89 9.20
N GLU A 54 4.37 18.57 10.08
CA GLU A 54 4.92 19.51 11.06
C GLU A 54 5.62 18.77 12.20
N LEU A 55 4.98 17.72 12.75
CA LEU A 55 5.55 16.91 13.82
C LEU A 55 6.84 16.21 13.39
N LEU A 56 6.90 15.74 12.14
CA LEU A 56 8.06 15.03 11.61
C LEU A 56 9.04 15.95 10.86
N LYS A 57 8.69 17.23 10.69
CA LYS A 57 9.47 18.25 9.96
C LYS A 57 9.83 17.78 8.55
N ASP A 58 8.87 17.15 7.87
CA ASP A 58 9.05 16.59 6.53
C ASP A 58 7.71 16.59 5.77
N ASP A 59 7.57 17.50 4.81
CA ASP A 59 6.37 17.65 3.99
C ASP A 59 5.99 16.38 3.22
N ARG A 60 6.95 15.49 2.98
CA ARG A 60 6.70 14.21 2.30
C ARG A 60 5.83 13.26 3.13
N MET A 61 5.66 13.52 4.43
CA MET A 61 4.83 12.73 5.34
C MET A 61 3.34 13.05 5.23
N PHE A 62 2.95 14.02 4.40
CA PHE A 62 1.56 14.38 4.17
C PHE A 62 0.78 13.21 3.57
N GLN A 63 -0.43 12.95 4.08
CA GLN A 63 -1.41 11.98 3.57
C GLN A 63 -0.82 10.62 3.10
N LEU A 64 0.12 10.04 3.83
CA LEU A 64 0.69 8.73 3.51
C LEU A 64 -0.21 7.60 4.02
N VAL A 65 -0.30 6.54 3.22
CA VAL A 65 -0.84 5.23 3.63
C VAL A 65 0.25 4.20 3.46
N ILE A 66 0.74 3.66 4.57
CA ILE A 66 1.89 2.74 4.59
C ILE A 66 1.41 1.37 5.04
N PHE A 67 1.77 0.32 4.30
CA PHE A 67 1.56 -1.07 4.70
C PHE A 67 2.79 -1.59 5.44
N LEU A 68 2.63 -2.05 6.68
CA LEU A 68 3.73 -2.58 7.48
C LEU A 68 4.06 -4.01 7.07
N THR A 69 5.29 -4.22 6.60
CA THR A 69 5.80 -5.53 6.19
C THR A 69 6.52 -6.24 7.33
N THR A 70 7.16 -5.47 8.22
CA THR A 70 7.85 -5.95 9.42
C THR A 70 7.63 -4.96 10.56
N HIS A 71 7.45 -5.47 11.78
CA HIS A 71 7.36 -4.66 12.99
C HIS A 71 7.83 -5.50 14.19
N GLY A 72 8.74 -4.98 15.00
CA GLY A 72 9.27 -5.68 16.17
C GLY A 72 10.43 -4.94 16.86
N PRO A 73 11.17 -5.63 17.76
CA PRO A 73 12.24 -5.01 18.55
C PRO A 73 13.42 -4.50 17.73
N GLU A 74 13.59 -5.01 16.51
CA GLU A 74 14.65 -4.56 15.58
C GLU A 74 14.22 -3.35 14.73
N GLY A 75 13.01 -2.83 14.94
CA GLY A 75 12.44 -1.72 14.18
C GLY A 75 11.28 -2.15 13.28
N SER A 76 10.88 -1.25 12.39
CA SER A 76 9.74 -1.45 11.49
C SER A 76 10.10 -1.13 10.04
N VAL A 77 9.45 -1.82 9.12
CA VAL A 77 9.58 -1.60 7.68
C VAL A 77 8.19 -1.55 7.08
N GLY A 78 7.96 -0.61 6.16
CA GLY A 78 6.71 -0.52 5.43
C GLY A 78 6.88 -0.02 4.01
N LEU A 79 5.80 -0.13 3.24
CA LEU A 79 5.69 0.36 1.87
C LEU A 79 4.56 1.38 1.76
N ILE A 80 4.87 2.56 1.24
CA ILE A 80 3.86 3.58 0.92
C ILE A 80 3.02 3.10 -0.27
N LEU A 81 1.71 2.98 -0.06
CA LEU A 81 0.75 2.42 -1.01
C LEU A 81 0.22 3.43 -2.04
N ASN A 82 0.25 4.73 -1.71
CA ASN A 82 -0.47 5.78 -2.42
C ASN A 82 0.43 6.88 -3.02
N ARG A 83 1.69 6.55 -3.31
CA ARG A 83 2.63 7.44 -4.01
C ARG A 83 3.06 6.83 -5.33
N PRO A 84 2.19 6.82 -6.36
CA PRO A 84 2.63 6.43 -7.70
C PRO A 84 3.71 7.40 -8.18
N THR A 85 4.72 6.86 -8.85
CA THR A 85 5.74 7.70 -9.51
C THR A 85 5.28 8.05 -10.92
N GLY A 86 6.10 8.79 -11.67
CA GLY A 86 5.94 8.94 -13.13
C GLY A 86 6.55 7.78 -13.93
N MET A 87 7.03 6.73 -13.26
CA MET A 87 7.84 5.68 -13.86
C MET A 87 7.05 4.37 -13.99
N VAL A 88 7.20 3.72 -15.14
CA VAL A 88 6.74 2.34 -15.35
C VAL A 88 7.94 1.38 -15.32
N LEU A 89 7.69 0.09 -15.11
CA LEU A 89 8.72 -0.96 -15.09
C LEU A 89 9.44 -1.10 -16.44
N GLY A 90 8.74 -0.85 -17.55
CA GLY A 90 9.30 -0.94 -18.89
C GLY A 90 10.33 0.14 -19.20
N ARG A 91 11.25 -0.18 -20.13
CA ARG A 91 12.28 0.76 -20.62
C ARG A 91 11.66 1.87 -21.47
N LYS A 92 11.17 2.93 -20.85
CA LYS A 92 11.07 4.27 -21.46
C LYS A 92 12.36 5.06 -21.13
N PRO A 93 12.73 6.09 -21.89
CA PRO A 93 13.78 7.02 -21.47
C PRO A 93 13.44 7.55 -20.06
N GLY A 94 14.27 7.22 -19.07
CA GLY A 94 14.01 7.51 -17.66
C GLY A 94 13.51 6.34 -16.79
N GLY A 95 13.36 5.13 -17.32
CA GLY A 95 13.00 3.93 -16.55
C GLY A 95 14.10 3.44 -15.58
N LEU A 96 13.72 2.68 -14.55
CA LEU A 96 14.66 2.11 -13.56
C LEU A 96 15.58 1.07 -14.23
N PRO A 97 16.91 1.15 -14.05
CA PRO A 97 17.84 0.09 -14.46
C PRO A 97 17.74 -1.06 -13.46
N LEU A 98 16.64 -1.80 -13.51
CA LEU A 98 16.54 -3.09 -12.85
C LEU A 98 17.06 -4.12 -13.87
N GLU A 99 17.95 -5.01 -13.48
CA GLU A 99 18.32 -6.21 -14.25
C GLU A 99 18.07 -7.40 -13.32
N LEU A 100 16.88 -7.98 -13.39
CA LEU A 100 16.54 -9.19 -12.64
C LEU A 100 16.76 -10.40 -13.56
N GLY A 101 17.55 -11.36 -13.08
CA GLY A 101 17.85 -12.60 -13.81
C GLY A 101 16.60 -13.46 -14.04
N GLY A 102 16.56 -14.15 -15.17
CA GLY A 102 15.46 -15.04 -15.55
C GLY A 102 15.40 -15.26 -17.06
N PRO A 103 14.65 -16.27 -17.55
CA PRO A 103 14.53 -16.55 -18.98
C PRO A 103 13.76 -15.46 -19.73
N VAL A 104 12.85 -14.75 -19.05
CA VAL A 104 12.14 -13.57 -19.57
C VAL A 104 12.38 -12.39 -18.62
N PRO A 105 12.82 -11.21 -19.12
CA PRO A 105 13.01 -10.05 -18.26
C PRO A 105 11.67 -9.55 -17.69
N ILE A 106 11.60 -9.38 -16.37
CA ILE A 106 10.41 -8.90 -15.65
C ILE A 106 9.90 -7.56 -16.20
N GLN A 107 10.80 -6.67 -16.63
CA GLN A 107 10.51 -5.35 -17.21
C GLN A 107 9.75 -5.47 -18.52
N ARG A 108 9.92 -6.57 -19.26
CA ARG A 108 9.17 -6.83 -20.49
C ARG A 108 7.75 -7.31 -20.18
N VAL A 109 7.61 -8.18 -19.17
CA VAL A 109 6.32 -8.76 -18.80
C VAL A 109 5.42 -7.75 -18.08
N PHE A 110 6.01 -6.88 -17.25
CA PHE A 110 5.32 -5.86 -16.48
C PHE A 110 5.57 -4.44 -17.01
N GLN A 111 5.82 -4.29 -18.31
CA GLN A 111 6.32 -3.04 -18.89
C GLN A 111 5.45 -1.80 -18.62
N ASP A 112 4.14 -2.02 -18.49
CA ASP A 112 3.15 -0.95 -18.26
C ASP A 112 2.79 -0.78 -16.78
N ASN A 113 3.31 -1.62 -15.89
CA ASN A 113 3.05 -1.50 -14.46
C ASN A 113 3.75 -0.26 -13.90
N MET A 114 2.98 0.58 -13.22
CA MET A 114 3.50 1.74 -12.50
C MET A 114 4.36 1.33 -11.31
N VAL A 115 5.48 2.03 -11.12
CA VAL A 115 6.28 1.97 -9.90
C VAL A 115 5.74 2.98 -8.91
N TYR A 116 5.56 2.54 -7.67
CA TYR A 116 5.22 3.40 -6.54
C TYR A 116 6.52 3.75 -5.78
N CYS A 117 6.58 4.93 -5.19
CA CYS A 117 7.58 5.22 -4.17
C CYS A 117 7.17 4.44 -2.92
N GLY A 118 7.87 3.35 -2.61
CA GLY A 118 7.63 2.55 -1.40
C GLY A 118 8.19 3.21 -0.14
N GLY A 119 9.15 4.12 -0.33
CA GLY A 119 9.64 5.03 0.70
C GLY A 119 10.96 5.67 0.31
N PHE A 120 11.59 6.33 1.28
CA PHE A 120 12.75 7.19 1.04
C PHE A 120 14.09 6.48 1.30
N THR A 121 14.06 5.25 1.81
CA THR A 121 15.23 4.42 2.08
C THR A 121 15.42 3.40 0.96
N ALA A 122 16.67 3.19 0.54
CA ALA A 122 17.07 2.15 -0.42
C ALA A 122 16.26 2.16 -1.74
N GLN A 123 16.03 3.34 -2.34
CA GLN A 123 15.20 3.52 -3.54
C GLN A 123 15.68 2.73 -4.78
N GLN A 124 16.93 2.27 -4.80
CA GLN A 124 17.44 1.35 -5.81
C GLN A 124 16.85 -0.08 -5.73
N VAL A 125 16.24 -0.44 -4.60
CA VAL A 125 15.61 -1.75 -4.37
C VAL A 125 14.16 -1.70 -4.82
N ILE A 126 13.74 -2.70 -5.61
CA ILE A 126 12.36 -2.84 -6.05
C ILE A 126 11.71 -3.99 -5.29
N HIS A 127 10.58 -3.70 -4.66
CA HIS A 127 9.73 -4.67 -3.99
C HIS A 127 8.51 -4.98 -4.85
N ILE A 128 8.19 -6.26 -4.99
CA ILE A 128 6.94 -6.72 -5.59
C ILE A 128 5.95 -7.12 -4.48
N MET A 129 4.67 -6.78 -4.65
CA MET A 129 3.57 -7.19 -3.77
C MET A 129 2.39 -7.69 -4.60
N HIS A 130 1.78 -8.80 -4.17
CA HIS A 130 0.67 -9.43 -4.89
C HIS A 130 -0.21 -10.31 -3.99
N GLY A 131 -1.36 -10.73 -4.53
CA GLY A 131 -2.33 -11.59 -3.85
C GLY A 131 -2.12 -13.10 -4.02
N HIS A 132 -1.07 -13.51 -4.74
CA HIS A 132 -0.87 -14.90 -5.20
C HIS A 132 0.20 -15.66 -4.42
N ARG A 133 -0.03 -16.94 -4.11
CA ARG A 133 0.99 -17.78 -3.48
C ARG A 133 1.91 -18.38 -4.54
N LEU A 134 3.04 -17.70 -4.78
CA LEU A 134 4.03 -18.08 -5.79
C LEU A 134 5.25 -18.76 -5.18
N GLN A 135 6.08 -19.39 -6.00
CA GLN A 135 7.36 -19.94 -5.55
C GLN A 135 8.30 -18.80 -5.12
N ASN A 136 9.05 -19.01 -4.03
CA ASN A 136 9.98 -18.04 -3.44
C ASN A 136 9.34 -16.70 -3.02
N CYS A 137 8.02 -16.65 -2.85
CA CYS A 137 7.36 -15.51 -2.22
C CYS A 137 7.41 -15.63 -0.68
N VAL A 138 7.35 -14.49 -0.01
CA VAL A 138 7.19 -14.37 1.43
C VAL A 138 5.77 -13.93 1.72
N GLN A 139 5.07 -14.66 2.58
CA GLN A 139 3.76 -14.27 3.05
C GLN A 139 3.88 -13.28 4.20
N VAL A 140 3.41 -12.05 4.00
CA VAL A 140 3.37 -11.03 5.08
C VAL A 140 2.17 -11.32 5.98
N VAL A 141 1.00 -11.47 5.37
CA VAL A 141 -0.26 -11.86 6.02
C VAL A 141 -1.08 -12.76 5.07
N PRO A 142 -2.10 -13.49 5.56
CA PRO A 142 -3.02 -14.25 4.71
C PRO A 142 -3.49 -13.48 3.47
N GLY A 143 -3.10 -13.96 2.28
CA GLY A 143 -3.50 -13.37 1.00
C GLY A 143 -2.69 -12.15 0.53
N VAL A 144 -1.63 -11.73 1.24
CA VAL A 144 -0.69 -10.69 0.77
C VAL A 144 0.73 -11.24 0.81
N TYR A 145 1.36 -11.27 -0.35
CA TYR A 145 2.68 -11.85 -0.57
C TYR A 145 3.63 -10.82 -1.18
N MET A 146 4.92 -11.01 -0.95
CA MET A 146 6.01 -10.24 -1.54
C MET A 146 7.06 -11.18 -2.14
N ALA A 147 7.97 -10.63 -2.95
CA ALA A 147 8.98 -11.38 -3.73
C ALA A 147 8.34 -12.38 -4.73
N GLY A 148 9.10 -13.35 -5.22
CA GLY A 148 8.59 -14.37 -6.17
C GLY A 148 8.58 -13.88 -7.63
N GLU A 149 9.50 -12.99 -7.97
CA GLU A 149 9.62 -12.29 -9.25
C GLU A 149 9.68 -13.25 -10.44
N VAL A 150 10.45 -14.34 -10.33
CA VAL A 150 10.59 -15.34 -11.40
C VAL A 150 9.25 -16.04 -11.65
N ALA A 151 8.61 -16.54 -10.60
CA ALA A 151 7.33 -17.23 -10.70
C ALA A 151 6.20 -16.30 -11.16
N ALA A 152 6.24 -15.02 -10.75
CA ALA A 152 5.31 -13.99 -11.21
C ALA A 152 5.47 -13.75 -12.72
N THR A 153 6.71 -13.61 -13.19
CA THR A 153 7.05 -13.42 -14.59
C THR A 153 6.57 -14.59 -15.45
N GLU A 154 6.81 -15.83 -15.01
CA GLU A 154 6.33 -17.05 -15.69
C GLU A 154 4.81 -17.17 -15.69
N ALA A 155 4.13 -16.76 -14.61
CA ALA A 155 2.68 -16.82 -14.52
C ALA A 155 2.01 -15.80 -15.44
N VAL A 156 2.54 -14.58 -15.50
CA VAL A 156 2.00 -13.51 -16.35
C VAL A 156 2.34 -13.75 -17.82
N SER A 157 3.59 -14.09 -18.14
CA SER A 157 3.97 -14.41 -19.54
C SER A 157 3.24 -15.64 -20.09
N GLY A 158 2.90 -16.61 -19.24
CA GLY A 158 2.07 -17.76 -19.60
C GLY A 158 0.56 -17.49 -19.59
N GLY A 159 0.10 -16.26 -19.33
CA GLY A 159 -1.32 -15.90 -19.32
C GLY A 159 -2.13 -16.48 -18.16
N ARG A 160 -1.48 -17.03 -17.13
CA ARG A 160 -2.14 -17.63 -15.95
C ARG A 160 -2.61 -16.59 -14.94
N LEU A 161 -1.91 -15.46 -14.86
CA LEU A 161 -2.22 -14.34 -13.97
C LEU A 161 -2.15 -13.02 -14.75
N PRO A 162 -3.00 -12.03 -14.44
CA PRO A 162 -2.90 -10.72 -15.07
C PRO A 162 -1.75 -9.91 -14.46
N ALA A 163 -1.05 -9.12 -15.28
CA ALA A 163 0.03 -8.24 -14.82
C ALA A 163 -0.45 -7.22 -13.78
N ALA A 164 -1.72 -6.81 -13.85
CA ALA A 164 -2.35 -5.83 -12.96
C ALA A 164 -2.48 -6.30 -11.49
N ASP A 165 -2.33 -7.61 -11.22
CA ASP A 165 -2.36 -8.15 -9.85
C ASP A 165 -1.07 -7.90 -9.05
N PHE A 166 -0.05 -7.34 -9.70
CA PHE A 166 1.27 -7.13 -9.15
C PHE A 166 1.59 -5.64 -9.03
N LYS A 167 1.97 -5.22 -7.82
CA LYS A 167 2.39 -3.86 -7.50
C LYS A 167 3.90 -3.82 -7.28
N PHE A 168 4.53 -2.75 -7.75
CA PHE A 168 5.97 -2.55 -7.66
C PHE A 168 6.28 -1.28 -6.89
N PHE A 169 7.23 -1.35 -5.97
CA PHE A 169 7.60 -0.26 -5.08
C PHE A 169 9.11 -0.05 -5.10
N SER A 170 9.56 1.19 -5.27
CA SER A 170 10.95 1.60 -5.15
C SER A 170 11.22 2.08 -3.73
N GLY A 171 12.18 1.43 -3.07
CA GLY A 171 12.53 1.67 -1.68
C GLY A 171 11.44 1.29 -0.69
N ALA A 172 11.69 1.66 0.57
CA ALA A 172 10.80 1.42 1.70
C ALA A 172 10.89 2.57 2.71
N ILE A 173 9.92 2.66 3.61
CA ILE A 173 10.04 3.46 4.82
C ILE A 173 10.51 2.54 5.96
N THR A 174 11.45 3.05 6.74
CA THR A 174 12.13 2.28 7.79
C THR A 174 12.14 3.10 9.07
N TRP A 175 11.79 2.46 10.18
CA TRP A 175 11.89 3.03 11.52
C TRP A 175 12.89 2.24 12.34
N ALA A 176 13.72 2.95 13.09
CA ALA A 176 14.57 2.35 14.11
C ALA A 176 13.71 1.69 15.22
N PRO A 177 14.31 0.82 16.05
CA PRO A 177 13.64 0.26 17.23
C PRO A 177 12.89 1.30 18.06
N GLY A 178 11.57 1.12 18.23
CA GLY A 178 10.69 1.99 19.02
C GLY A 178 10.37 3.36 18.41
N GLU A 179 10.92 3.69 17.23
CA GLU A 179 10.74 5.01 16.63
C GLU A 179 9.30 5.21 16.12
N LEU A 180 8.69 4.19 15.52
CA LEU A 180 7.31 4.26 15.04
C LEU A 180 6.35 4.55 16.19
N GLU A 181 6.49 3.83 17.30
CA GLU A 181 5.71 4.02 18.51
C GLU A 181 5.91 5.42 19.11
N ALA A 182 7.15 5.91 19.18
CA ALA A 182 7.42 7.26 19.64
C ALA A 182 6.78 8.33 18.74
N GLN A 183 6.74 8.12 17.42
CA GLN A 183 6.05 9.03 16.50
C GLN A 183 4.52 8.94 16.63
N MET A 184 3.97 7.74 16.91
CA MET A 184 2.55 7.55 17.22
C MET A 184 2.15 8.25 18.52
N ASP A 185 2.95 8.15 19.57
CA ASP A 185 2.71 8.81 20.87
C ASP A 185 2.68 10.34 20.72
N ARG A 186 3.39 10.88 19.73
CA ARG A 186 3.38 12.30 19.36
C ARG A 186 2.19 12.70 18.49
N GLY A 187 1.37 11.75 18.05
CA GLY A 187 0.21 11.98 17.19
C GLY A 187 0.51 12.08 15.70
N ALA A 188 1.69 11.67 15.23
CA ALA A 188 2.04 11.74 13.81
C ALA A 188 1.37 10.65 12.95
N TRP A 189 0.92 9.56 13.58
CA TRP A 189 0.39 8.40 12.87
C TRP A 189 -0.85 7.83 13.54
N TYR A 190 -1.79 7.39 12.70
CA TYR A 190 -2.85 6.46 13.07
C TYR A 190 -2.49 5.05 12.60
N THR A 191 -3.02 4.02 13.27
CA THR A 191 -2.85 2.62 12.86
C THR A 191 -4.19 1.96 12.61
N ALA A 192 -4.23 1.05 11.63
CA ALA A 192 -5.43 0.31 11.30
C ALA A 192 -5.13 -1.12 10.85
N ALA A 193 -5.99 -2.06 11.19
CA ALA A 193 -6.08 -3.32 10.45
C ALA A 193 -6.93 -3.10 9.20
N CYS A 194 -6.71 -3.90 8.15
CA CYS A 194 -7.43 -3.74 6.89
C CYS A 194 -7.63 -5.04 6.12
N SER A 195 -8.59 -5.01 5.19
CA SER A 195 -8.77 -6.05 4.18
C SER A 195 -7.63 -6.05 3.16
N ARG A 196 -7.24 -7.24 2.67
CA ARG A 196 -6.24 -7.35 1.59
C ARG A 196 -6.64 -6.60 0.31
N SER A 197 -7.93 -6.49 0.02
CA SER A 197 -8.45 -5.74 -1.14
C SER A 197 -8.10 -4.26 -1.09
N LEU A 198 -8.05 -3.67 0.11
CA LEU A 198 -7.63 -2.30 0.32
C LEU A 198 -6.11 -2.10 0.11
N VAL A 199 -5.29 -3.09 0.43
CA VAL A 199 -3.83 -3.06 0.25
C VAL A 199 -3.44 -3.28 -1.22
N LEU A 200 -4.04 -4.28 -1.84
CA LEU A 200 -3.67 -4.77 -3.18
C LEU A 200 -4.30 -3.95 -4.31
N LYS A 201 -5.33 -3.15 -4.05
CA LYS A 201 -5.91 -2.30 -5.10
C LYS A 201 -4.92 -1.24 -5.59
N SER A 202 -5.08 -0.83 -6.84
CA SER A 202 -4.32 0.30 -7.39
C SER A 202 -4.71 1.60 -6.70
N ALA A 203 -3.74 2.48 -6.43
CA ALA A 203 -4.01 3.84 -5.99
C ALA A 203 -3.99 4.85 -7.15
N LEU A 204 -3.86 4.37 -8.40
CA LEU A 204 -3.90 5.22 -9.59
C LEU A 204 -5.32 5.67 -9.88
N GLN A 205 -5.48 6.97 -10.09
CA GLN A 205 -6.72 7.59 -10.56
C GLN A 205 -7.94 7.29 -9.67
N LEU A 206 -7.73 7.00 -8.39
CA LEU A 206 -8.83 6.80 -7.45
C LEU A 206 -9.67 8.09 -7.36
N PRO A 207 -10.99 8.03 -7.59
CA PRO A 207 -11.88 9.18 -7.39
C PRO A 207 -11.79 9.76 -5.98
N VAL A 208 -11.67 8.89 -4.98
CA VAL A 208 -11.39 9.26 -3.59
C VAL A 208 -9.96 8.82 -3.26
N PRO A 209 -9.04 9.73 -2.86
CA PRO A 209 -7.67 9.36 -2.50
C PRO A 209 -7.62 8.26 -1.43
N LEU A 210 -6.65 7.34 -1.54
CA LEU A 210 -6.56 6.17 -0.66
C LEU A 210 -6.52 6.56 0.82
N TRP A 211 -5.81 7.64 1.18
CA TRP A 211 -5.74 8.16 2.55
C TRP A 211 -7.12 8.47 3.11
N ARG A 212 -7.94 9.20 2.33
CA ARG A 212 -9.30 9.58 2.72
C ARG A 212 -10.20 8.36 2.85
N GLU A 213 -10.13 7.44 1.90
CA GLU A 213 -10.92 6.20 1.95
C GLU A 213 -10.60 5.34 3.17
N VAL A 214 -9.33 5.18 3.53
CA VAL A 214 -8.93 4.42 4.72
C VAL A 214 -9.52 5.05 5.98
N LEU A 215 -9.40 6.37 6.15
CA LEU A 215 -9.95 7.07 7.31
C LEU A 215 -11.49 7.04 7.34
N GLN A 216 -12.15 7.13 6.18
CA GLN A 216 -13.60 6.95 6.07
C GLN A 216 -14.04 5.53 6.43
N LEU A 217 -13.27 4.51 6.07
CA LEU A 217 -13.55 3.12 6.46
C LEU A 217 -13.35 2.89 7.96
N MET A 218 -12.35 3.55 8.57
CA MET A 218 -12.11 3.48 10.01
C MET A 218 -13.24 4.12 10.84
N GLY A 219 -13.98 5.07 10.27
CA GLY A 219 -15.15 5.69 10.90
C GLY A 219 -14.82 6.62 12.08
N GLY A 220 -15.83 6.98 12.88
CA GLY A 220 -15.70 7.79 14.08
C GLY A 220 -14.92 9.09 13.87
N GLN A 221 -13.94 9.34 14.74
CA GLN A 221 -13.06 10.52 14.66
C GLN A 221 -12.24 10.58 13.36
N TYR A 222 -11.86 9.42 12.80
CA TYR A 222 -11.06 9.36 11.58
C TYR A 222 -11.84 9.88 10.36
N ALA A 223 -13.13 9.62 10.31
CA ALA A 223 -14.00 10.16 9.26
C ALA A 223 -14.20 11.69 9.35
N ALA A 224 -13.93 12.31 10.50
CA ALA A 224 -13.89 13.77 10.63
C ALA A 224 -12.57 14.33 10.07
N VAL A 225 -11.43 13.73 10.45
CA VAL A 225 -10.11 14.07 9.90
C VAL A 225 -10.08 13.95 8.38
N ALA A 226 -10.73 12.93 7.82
CA ALA A 226 -10.85 12.71 6.39
C ALA A 226 -11.55 13.85 5.64
N ARG A 227 -12.46 14.58 6.31
CA ARG A 227 -13.19 15.73 5.75
C ARG A 227 -12.39 17.02 5.86
N GLU A 228 -11.78 17.25 7.01
CA GLU A 228 -10.91 18.41 7.24
C GLU A 228 -9.71 18.44 6.26
N GLY A 229 -9.11 17.27 6.01
CA GLY A 229 -8.03 17.16 5.03
C GLY A 229 -8.45 17.33 3.57
N ASP A 230 -9.74 17.41 3.25
CA ASP A 230 -10.26 17.73 1.90
C ASP A 230 -10.39 19.24 1.70
N GLU A 231 -10.85 19.96 2.73
CA GLU A 231 -11.09 21.41 2.69
C GLU A 231 -9.78 22.22 2.62
N GLY A 232 -8.65 21.63 3.05
CA GLY A 232 -7.32 22.25 2.94
C GLY A 232 -6.64 22.09 1.57
N ASP A 233 -7.24 21.32 0.64
CA ASP A 233 -6.71 21.09 -0.71
C ASP A 233 -7.34 22.04 -1.77
N GLU A 234 -8.31 22.90 -1.40
CA GLU A 234 -8.92 23.97 -2.24
C GLU A 234 -8.18 25.32 -2.11
#